data_AF-A0A4Q4RRU3-F1
#
_entry.id   AF-A0A4Q4RRU3-F1
#
_cell.length_a   1.000
_cell.length_b   1.000
_cell.length_c   1.000
_cell.angle_alpha   90.00
_cell.angle_beta   90.00
_cell.angle_gamma   90.00
#
_symmetry.space_group_name_H-M   'P 1'
#
loop_
_entity.id
_entity.type
_entity.pdbx_description
1 polymer ?
#
loop_
_entity_poly.entity_id
_entity_poly.type
_entity_poly.pdbx_seq_one_letter_code
_entity_poly.pdbx_strand_id
1 'polypeptide(L)'
;MCWLARGLYREFSWALYQHVSPDRKIQTKYMIYQIYLVLLKLTPYFVFAFIFIYAFIDVHYVEPEFSLTLSILPATLVHVAIAVYFVRHERRIGMGFALLLHAATIAYLISRLLVLYGHTILSKTLMKDEMVFYSCVALGFSALALVVGTVCLFNFKKGLKPILLGQVQRKPRAHELEDDYYVQRLNYNVVPLADRDSQRWALD
;
A
#
# COMPACT_ATOMS: atom_id res chain seq x y z
N MET A 1 -9.77 -10.02 24.12
CA MET A 1 -9.08 -9.78 22.84
C MET A 1 -8.78 -8.30 22.56
N CYS A 2 -9.63 -7.33 22.90
CA CYS A 2 -9.36 -5.89 22.65
C CYS A 2 -8.24 -5.25 23.49
N TRP A 3 -7.91 -5.80 24.66
CA TRP A 3 -6.85 -5.24 25.52
C TRP A 3 -5.44 -5.41 24.93
N LEU A 4 -5.15 -6.58 24.35
CA LEU A 4 -3.88 -6.85 23.66
C LEU A 4 -3.70 -5.95 22.43
N ALA A 5 -4.77 -5.73 21.66
CA ALA A 5 -4.76 -4.81 20.52
C ALA A 5 -4.44 -3.36 20.94
N ARG A 6 -4.95 -2.91 22.10
CA ARG A 6 -4.64 -1.57 22.63
C ARG A 6 -3.19 -1.44 23.11
N GLY A 7 -2.66 -2.46 23.76
CA GLY A 7 -1.25 -2.50 24.17
C GLY A 7 -0.32 -2.48 22.96
N LEU A 8 -0.59 -3.32 21.97
CA LEU A 8 0.20 -3.39 20.74
C LEU A 8 0.14 -2.07 19.94
N TYR A 9 -1.03 -1.45 19.83
CA TYR A 9 -1.18 -0.14 19.19
C TYR A 9 -0.36 0.94 19.91
N ARG A 10 -0.34 0.91 21.25
CA ARG A 10 0.40 1.88 22.07
C ARG A 10 1.91 1.69 21.94
N GLU A 11 2.41 0.46 21.98
CA GLU A 11 3.83 0.14 21.77
C GLU A 11 4.30 0.46 20.35
N PHE A 12 3.51 0.12 19.33
CA PHE A 12 3.81 0.47 17.94
C PHE A 12 3.76 1.98 17.71
N SER A 13 2.82 2.69 18.32
CA SER A 13 2.74 4.14 18.24
C SER A 13 3.94 4.79 18.94
N TRP A 14 4.33 4.32 20.13
CA TRP A 14 5.48 4.84 20.86
C TRP A 14 6.81 4.56 20.15
N ALA A 15 6.99 3.36 19.59
CA ALA A 15 8.14 3.02 18.76
C ALA A 15 8.19 3.86 17.46
N LEU A 16 7.03 4.16 16.87
CA LEU A 16 6.92 5.06 15.72
C LEU A 16 7.27 6.52 16.10
N TYR A 17 6.92 6.96 17.32
CA TYR A 17 7.19 8.32 17.82
C TYR A 17 8.68 8.56 18.15
N GLN A 18 9.40 7.57 18.68
CA GLN A 18 10.78 7.75 19.14
C GLN A 18 11.79 7.91 17.98
N HIS A 19 11.42 7.57 16.75
CA HIS A 19 12.27 7.69 15.54
C HIS A 19 12.02 8.99 14.74
N VAL A 20 11.23 9.92 15.29
CA VAL A 20 10.80 11.15 14.62
C VAL A 20 11.75 12.32 14.90
N SER A 21 12.73 12.50 14.02
CA SER A 21 13.39 13.80 13.79
C SER A 21 12.65 14.58 12.65
N PRO A 22 12.89 15.87 12.40
CA PRO A 22 12.07 17.03 12.78
C PRO A 22 11.11 17.52 11.67
N ASP A 23 10.83 16.73 10.63
CA ASP A 23 10.05 17.19 9.48
C ASP A 23 8.72 16.43 9.30
N ARG A 24 7.69 16.93 10.00
CA ARG A 24 6.32 16.39 9.98
C ARG A 24 5.77 16.24 8.55
N LYS A 25 6.18 17.10 7.62
CA LYS A 25 5.68 17.12 6.24
C LYS A 25 6.10 15.88 5.45
N ILE A 26 7.29 15.33 5.71
CA ILE A 26 7.79 14.14 5.01
C ILE A 26 7.12 12.87 5.56
N GLN A 27 6.90 12.81 6.87
CA GLN A 27 6.21 11.71 7.52
C GLN A 27 4.74 11.60 7.10
N THR A 28 4.01 12.72 7.02
CA THR A 28 2.62 12.69 6.55
C THR A 28 2.52 12.13 5.14
N LYS A 29 3.43 12.52 4.23
CA LYS A 29 3.46 11.99 2.85
C LYS A 29 3.76 10.49 2.83
N TYR A 30 4.69 10.02 3.67
CA TYR A 30 5.01 8.60 3.81
C TYR A 30 3.83 7.79 4.37
N MET A 31 3.12 8.33 5.37
CA MET A 31 1.93 7.72 5.94
C MET A 31 0.81 7.60 4.89
N ILE A 32 0.55 8.67 4.11
CA ILE A 32 -0.44 8.65 3.02
C ILE A 32 -0.07 7.57 1.99
N TYR A 33 1.22 7.46 1.63
CA TYR A 33 1.71 6.43 0.73
C TYR A 33 1.50 5.02 1.29
N GLN A 34 1.80 4.79 2.57
CA GLN A 34 1.57 3.50 3.23
C GLN A 34 0.08 3.15 3.28
N ILE A 35 -0.79 4.12 3.63
CA ILE A 35 -2.25 3.94 3.62
C ILE A 35 -2.72 3.53 2.23
N TYR A 36 -2.22 4.16 1.17
CA TYR A 36 -2.56 3.78 -0.20
C TYR A 36 -2.16 2.33 -0.52
N LEU A 37 -0.95 1.90 -0.14
CA LEU A 37 -0.52 0.51 -0.35
C LEU A 37 -1.37 -0.50 0.43
N VAL A 38 -1.78 -0.16 1.65
CA VAL A 38 -2.66 -1.02 2.46
C VAL A 38 -4.05 -1.12 1.83
N LEU A 39 -4.60 0.00 1.36
CA LEU A 39 -5.88 0.01 0.64
C LEU A 39 -5.81 -0.80 -0.66
N LEU A 40 -4.72 -0.69 -1.42
CA LEU A 40 -4.47 -1.50 -2.61
C LEU A 40 -4.40 -2.99 -2.31
N LYS A 41 -3.85 -3.37 -1.16
CA LYS A 41 -3.82 -4.77 -0.73
C LYS A 41 -5.20 -5.25 -0.28
N LEU A 42 -5.95 -4.42 0.44
CA LEU A 42 -7.23 -4.78 1.04
C LEU A 42 -8.38 -4.87 0.03
N THR A 43 -8.41 -3.97 -0.96
CA THR A 43 -9.51 -3.85 -1.93
C THR A 43 -9.77 -5.13 -2.74
N PRO A 44 -8.75 -5.82 -3.30
CA PRO A 44 -8.94 -7.05 -4.06
C PRO A 44 -9.63 -8.16 -3.28
N TYR A 45 -9.43 -8.26 -1.97
CA TYR A 45 -10.10 -9.28 -1.15
C TYR A 45 -11.63 -9.13 -1.20
N PHE A 46 -12.12 -7.89 -1.07
CA PHE A 46 -13.55 -7.61 -1.11
C PHE A 46 -14.13 -7.76 -2.52
N VAL A 47 -13.40 -7.31 -3.54
CA VAL A 47 -13.81 -7.49 -4.95
C VAL A 47 -13.84 -8.97 -5.32
N PHE A 48 -12.89 -9.77 -4.87
CA PHE A 48 -12.88 -11.22 -5.07
C PHE A 48 -14.05 -11.89 -4.35
N ALA A 49 -14.29 -11.56 -3.08
CA ALA A 49 -15.43 -12.11 -2.35
C ALA A 49 -16.76 -11.80 -3.07
N PHE A 50 -16.93 -10.56 -3.53
CA PHE A 50 -18.08 -10.17 -4.36
C PHE A 50 -18.18 -11.00 -5.64
N ILE A 51 -17.08 -11.12 -6.42
CA ILE A 51 -17.08 -11.87 -7.69
C ILE A 51 -17.32 -13.36 -7.45
N PHE A 52 -16.77 -13.96 -6.40
CA PHE A 52 -16.99 -15.38 -6.12
C PHE A 52 -18.48 -15.65 -5.87
N ILE A 53 -19.13 -14.85 -5.03
CA ILE A 53 -20.55 -15.05 -4.74
C ILE A 53 -21.40 -14.70 -5.97
N TYR A 54 -21.13 -13.58 -6.63
CA TYR A 54 -21.88 -13.14 -7.80
C TYR A 54 -21.71 -14.09 -9.01
N ALA A 55 -20.49 -14.53 -9.32
CA ALA A 55 -20.23 -15.33 -10.51
C ALA A 55 -20.48 -16.82 -10.30
N PHE A 56 -20.19 -17.40 -9.12
CA PHE A 56 -20.30 -18.85 -8.90
C PHE A 56 -21.59 -19.29 -8.19
N ILE A 57 -22.21 -18.44 -7.37
CA ILE A 57 -23.45 -18.79 -6.67
C ILE A 57 -24.66 -18.33 -7.48
N ASP A 58 -24.62 -17.13 -8.05
CA ASP A 58 -25.70 -16.58 -8.88
C ASP A 58 -25.42 -16.77 -10.37
N VAL A 59 -25.12 -18.01 -10.77
CA VAL A 59 -24.73 -18.32 -12.15
C VAL A 59 -25.92 -18.16 -13.09
N HIS A 60 -25.97 -17.00 -13.73
CA HIS A 60 -26.73 -16.79 -14.94
C HIS A 60 -25.77 -16.96 -16.12
N TYR A 61 -25.86 -18.09 -16.85
CA TYR A 61 -25.04 -18.40 -18.03
C TYR A 61 -25.40 -17.54 -19.25
N VAL A 62 -25.55 -16.24 -19.06
CA VAL A 62 -25.77 -15.28 -20.15
C VAL A 62 -24.40 -14.82 -20.63
N GLU A 63 -23.95 -15.37 -21.74
CA GLU A 63 -22.78 -14.87 -22.45
C GLU A 63 -23.12 -13.52 -23.09
N PRO A 64 -22.26 -12.47 -23.00
CA PRO A 64 -20.87 -12.47 -22.55
C PRO A 64 -20.64 -12.08 -21.07
N GLU A 65 -21.69 -11.89 -20.27
CA GLU A 65 -21.58 -11.31 -18.92
C GLU A 65 -20.76 -12.17 -17.95
N PHE A 66 -20.90 -13.49 -18.04
CA PHE A 66 -20.18 -14.43 -17.19
C PHE A 66 -18.67 -14.39 -17.45
N SER A 67 -18.25 -14.46 -18.72
CA SER A 67 -16.83 -14.42 -19.12
C SER A 67 -16.18 -13.08 -18.73
N LEU A 68 -16.89 -11.98 -18.93
CA LEU A 68 -16.43 -10.66 -18.49
C LEU A 68 -16.24 -10.60 -16.98
N THR A 69 -17.20 -11.11 -16.19
CA THR A 69 -17.11 -11.09 -14.73
C THR A 69 -15.93 -11.93 -14.22
N LEU A 70 -15.70 -13.11 -14.81
CA LEU A 70 -14.57 -13.97 -14.44
C LEU A 70 -13.21 -13.32 -14.79
N SER A 71 -13.15 -12.56 -15.90
CA SER A 71 -11.94 -11.82 -16.30
C SER A 71 -11.53 -10.71 -15.33
N ILE A 72 -12.45 -10.24 -14.47
CA ILE A 72 -12.16 -9.20 -13.49
C ILE A 72 -11.21 -9.73 -12.39
N LEU A 73 -11.22 -11.03 -12.10
CA LEU A 73 -10.31 -11.64 -11.12
C LEU A 73 -8.82 -11.42 -11.50
N PRO A 74 -8.34 -11.85 -12.69
CA PRO A 74 -6.97 -11.56 -13.10
C PRO A 74 -6.74 -10.07 -13.36
N ALA A 75 -7.73 -9.34 -13.91
CA ALA A 75 -7.58 -7.92 -14.20
C ALA A 75 -7.29 -7.07 -12.95
N THR A 76 -7.95 -7.39 -11.83
CA THR A 76 -7.72 -6.67 -10.56
C THR A 76 -6.35 -6.97 -9.96
N LEU A 77 -5.80 -8.18 -10.10
CA LEU A 77 -4.42 -8.47 -9.71
C LEU A 77 -3.41 -7.66 -10.52
N VAL A 78 -3.59 -7.63 -11.84
CA VAL A 78 -2.75 -6.85 -12.76
C VAL A 78 -2.84 -5.37 -12.41
N HIS A 79 -4.05 -4.85 -12.17
CA HIS A 79 -4.27 -3.47 -11.72
C HIS A 79 -3.49 -3.14 -10.46
N VAL A 80 -3.55 -3.97 -9.42
CA VAL A 80 -2.80 -3.76 -8.17
C VAL A 80 -1.29 -3.75 -8.42
N ALA A 81 -0.78 -4.70 -9.21
CA ALA A 81 0.64 -4.77 -9.53
C ALA A 81 1.11 -3.48 -10.25
N ILE A 82 0.34 -3.01 -11.23
CA ILE A 82 0.59 -1.78 -11.97
C ILE A 82 0.53 -0.56 -11.03
N ALA A 83 -0.48 -0.49 -10.17
CA ALA A 83 -0.65 0.60 -9.21
C ALA A 83 0.52 0.69 -8.21
N VAL A 84 0.95 -0.45 -7.66
CA VAL A 84 2.12 -0.55 -6.76
C VAL A 84 3.41 -0.17 -7.49
N TYR A 85 3.58 -0.62 -8.74
CA TYR A 85 4.75 -0.29 -9.54
C TYR A 85 4.84 1.23 -9.78
N PHE A 86 3.75 1.87 -10.24
CA PHE A 86 3.77 3.29 -10.57
C PHE A 86 3.85 4.21 -9.36
N VAL A 87 3.23 3.84 -8.24
CA VAL A 87 3.34 4.62 -7.01
C VAL A 87 4.77 4.57 -6.44
N ARG A 88 5.48 3.44 -6.55
CA ARG A 88 6.90 3.30 -6.16
C ARG A 88 7.85 4.11 -7.03
N HIS A 89 7.59 4.15 -8.34
CA HIS A 89 8.44 4.84 -9.31
C HIS A 89 8.09 6.32 -9.50
N GLU A 90 7.12 6.85 -8.74
CA GLU A 90 6.59 8.23 -8.85
C GLU A 90 6.25 8.65 -10.31
N ARG A 91 5.84 7.70 -11.16
CA ARG A 91 5.48 7.98 -12.55
C ARG A 91 4.07 8.59 -12.60
N ARG A 92 3.98 9.93 -12.68
CA ARG A 92 2.70 10.67 -12.71
C ARG A 92 1.71 10.16 -13.76
N ILE A 93 2.18 9.88 -14.98
CA ILE A 93 1.33 9.39 -16.08
C ILE A 93 0.79 8.00 -15.75
N GLY A 94 1.67 7.08 -15.32
CA GLY A 94 1.26 5.72 -14.95
C GLY A 94 0.34 5.68 -13.73
N MET A 95 0.57 6.55 -12.74
CA MET A 95 -0.33 6.69 -11.60
C MET A 95 -1.69 7.26 -12.02
N GLY A 96 -1.74 8.20 -12.96
CA GLY A 96 -2.99 8.67 -13.56
C GLY A 96 -3.78 7.53 -14.21
N PHE A 97 -3.11 6.67 -14.97
CA PHE A 97 -3.72 5.46 -15.55
C PHE A 97 -4.24 4.49 -14.47
N ALA A 98 -3.48 4.25 -13.41
CA ALA A 98 -3.94 3.44 -12.28
C ALA A 98 -5.16 4.06 -11.57
N LEU A 99 -5.23 5.38 -11.43
CA LEU A 99 -6.41 6.04 -10.86
C LEU A 99 -7.64 5.90 -11.76
N LEU A 100 -7.46 5.93 -13.08
CA LEU A 100 -8.56 5.65 -14.02
C LEU A 100 -9.08 4.22 -13.89
N LEU A 101 -8.19 3.22 -13.72
CA LEU A 101 -8.60 1.84 -13.45
C LEU A 101 -9.34 1.68 -12.12
N HIS A 102 -8.95 2.44 -11.09
CA HIS A 102 -9.72 2.52 -9.83
C HIS A 102 -11.12 3.08 -10.06
N ALA A 103 -11.25 4.18 -10.82
CA ALA A 103 -12.54 4.75 -11.17
C ALA A 103 -13.41 3.78 -11.99
N ALA A 104 -12.81 3.01 -12.90
CA ALA A 104 -13.51 1.96 -13.64
C ALA A 104 -14.02 0.83 -12.72
N THR A 105 -13.23 0.44 -11.71
CA THR A 105 -13.64 -0.54 -10.70
C THR A 105 -14.84 -0.04 -9.89
N ILE A 106 -14.82 1.23 -9.48
CA ILE A 106 -15.93 1.90 -8.78
C ILE A 106 -17.20 1.90 -9.65
N ALA A 107 -17.07 2.32 -10.91
CA ALA A 107 -18.19 2.35 -11.85
C ALA A 107 -18.80 0.95 -12.06
N TYR A 108 -17.97 -0.08 -12.17
CA TYR A 108 -18.42 -1.47 -12.27
C TYR A 108 -19.20 -1.92 -11.01
N LEU A 109 -18.65 -1.67 -9.82
CA LEU A 109 -19.31 -2.02 -8.55
C LEU A 109 -20.66 -1.32 -8.41
N ILE A 110 -20.75 -0.03 -8.77
CA ILE A 110 -22.02 0.71 -8.76
C ILE A 110 -23.02 0.11 -9.75
N SER A 111 -22.59 -0.18 -10.98
CA SER A 111 -23.45 -0.80 -11.99
C SER A 111 -24.04 -2.12 -11.50
N ARG A 112 -23.22 -3.00 -10.92
CA ARG A 112 -23.68 -4.28 -10.37
C ARG A 112 -24.55 -4.10 -9.13
N LEU A 113 -24.26 -3.12 -8.28
CA LEU A 113 -25.11 -2.80 -7.13
C LEU A 113 -26.51 -2.36 -7.59
N LEU A 114 -26.61 -1.52 -8.63
CA LEU A 114 -27.89 -1.11 -9.21
C LEU A 114 -28.68 -2.28 -9.80
N VAL A 115 -28.02 -3.21 -10.50
CA VAL A 115 -28.65 -4.42 -11.03
C VAL A 115 -29.22 -5.27 -9.89
N LEU A 116 -28.47 -5.41 -8.79
CA LEU A 116 -28.89 -6.19 -7.62
C LEU A 116 -30.08 -5.58 -6.87
N TYR A 117 -30.20 -4.25 -6.86
CA TYR A 117 -31.36 -3.52 -6.30
C TYR A 117 -32.54 -3.37 -7.27
N GLY A 118 -32.37 -3.66 -8.55
CA GLY A 118 -33.43 -3.55 -9.56
C GLY A 118 -34.59 -4.53 -9.38
N HIS A 119 -35.61 -4.41 -10.23
CA HIS A 119 -36.77 -5.30 -10.27
C HIS A 119 -36.66 -6.44 -11.30
N THR A 120 -35.47 -6.65 -11.88
CA THR A 120 -35.22 -7.65 -12.92
C THR A 120 -35.15 -9.07 -12.32
N ILE A 121 -35.27 -10.11 -13.15
CA ILE A 121 -35.08 -11.53 -12.75
C ILE A 121 -33.73 -11.73 -12.04
N LEU A 122 -32.70 -10.98 -12.45
CA LEU A 122 -31.36 -10.90 -11.85
C LEU A 122 -31.32 -10.29 -10.43
N SER A 123 -32.43 -9.80 -9.88
CA SER A 123 -32.50 -9.31 -8.49
C SER A 123 -33.01 -10.36 -7.51
N LYS A 124 -33.59 -11.45 -8.02
CA LYS A 124 -34.04 -12.62 -7.24
C LYS A 124 -32.90 -13.63 -7.11
N THR A 125 -31.82 -13.20 -6.48
CA THR A 125 -30.60 -14.00 -6.32
C THR A 125 -30.52 -14.58 -4.91
N LEU A 126 -30.00 -15.80 -4.81
CA LEU A 126 -29.65 -16.38 -3.52
C LEU A 126 -28.44 -15.63 -2.95
N MET A 127 -28.38 -15.42 -1.62
CA MET A 127 -27.27 -14.71 -0.93
C MET A 127 -27.14 -13.21 -1.30
N LYS A 128 -28.23 -12.55 -1.71
CA LYS A 128 -28.23 -11.11 -2.05
C LYS A 128 -27.62 -10.22 -0.96
N ASP A 129 -27.94 -10.46 0.31
CA ASP A 129 -27.47 -9.63 1.42
C ASP A 129 -25.94 -9.65 1.55
N GLU A 130 -25.32 -10.83 1.39
CA GLU A 130 -23.87 -11.01 1.39
C GLU A 130 -23.23 -10.31 0.18
N MET A 131 -23.80 -10.46 -1.02
CA MET A 131 -23.31 -9.78 -2.22
C MET A 131 -23.33 -8.25 -2.07
N VAL A 132 -24.43 -7.71 -1.54
CA VAL A 132 -24.57 -6.27 -1.27
C VAL A 132 -23.52 -5.84 -0.25
N PHE A 133 -23.34 -6.60 0.83
CA PHE A 133 -22.35 -6.27 1.87
C PHE A 133 -20.94 -6.18 1.29
N TYR A 134 -20.48 -7.21 0.57
CA TYR A 134 -19.15 -7.20 -0.03
C TYR A 134 -18.98 -6.10 -1.08
N SER A 135 -20.01 -5.83 -1.89
CA SER A 135 -19.99 -4.75 -2.89
C SER A 135 -19.91 -3.36 -2.25
N CYS A 136 -20.71 -3.08 -1.22
CA CYS A 136 -20.70 -1.82 -0.48
C CYS A 136 -19.35 -1.58 0.21
N VAL A 137 -18.78 -2.61 0.85
CA VAL A 137 -17.47 -2.51 1.51
C VAL A 137 -16.35 -2.31 0.48
N ALA A 138 -16.39 -3.06 -0.63
CA ALA A 138 -15.45 -2.88 -1.74
C ALA A 138 -15.52 -1.46 -2.31
N LEU A 139 -16.74 -0.94 -2.54
CA LEU A 139 -16.97 0.41 -3.04
C LEU A 139 -16.38 1.48 -2.12
N GLY A 140 -16.58 1.34 -0.80
CA GLY A 140 -16.00 2.23 0.20
C GLY A 140 -14.47 2.23 0.18
N PHE A 141 -13.84 1.04 0.14
CA PHE A 141 -12.38 0.94 0.05
C PHE A 141 -11.82 1.44 -1.27
N SER A 142 -12.47 1.17 -2.40
CA SER A 142 -12.07 1.68 -3.71
C SER A 142 -12.18 3.21 -3.78
N ALA A 143 -13.25 3.81 -3.24
CA ALA A 143 -13.40 5.27 -3.18
C ALA A 143 -12.31 5.91 -2.31
N LEU A 144 -12.03 5.34 -1.15
CA LEU A 144 -10.95 5.81 -0.28
C LEU A 144 -9.58 5.67 -0.97
N ALA A 145 -9.32 4.56 -1.66
CA ALA A 145 -8.10 4.34 -2.43
C ALA A 145 -7.94 5.38 -3.55
N LEU A 146 -9.02 5.76 -4.23
CA LEU A 146 -9.01 6.79 -5.25
C LEU A 146 -8.64 8.16 -4.66
N VAL A 147 -9.25 8.54 -3.53
CA VAL A 147 -8.94 9.81 -2.85
C VAL A 147 -7.49 9.83 -2.37
N VAL A 148 -7.04 8.80 -1.64
CA VAL A 148 -5.66 8.74 -1.15
C VAL A 148 -4.66 8.69 -2.32
N GLY A 149 -4.99 7.96 -3.38
CA GLY A 149 -4.16 7.86 -4.58
C GLY A 149 -4.03 9.18 -5.36
N THR A 150 -5.10 9.98 -5.45
CA THR A 150 -5.02 11.34 -6.02
C THR A 150 -4.13 12.25 -5.16
N VAL A 151 -4.25 12.18 -3.84
CA VAL A 151 -3.36 12.91 -2.91
C VAL A 151 -1.90 12.46 -3.09
N CYS A 152 -1.63 11.17 -3.28
CA CYS A 152 -0.29 10.67 -3.63
C CYS A 152 0.21 11.32 -4.93
N LEU A 153 -0.61 11.33 -5.99
CA LEU A 153 -0.25 11.89 -7.30
C LEU A 153 0.13 13.38 -7.21
N PHE A 154 -0.63 14.19 -6.49
CA PHE A 154 -0.34 15.62 -6.31
C PHE A 154 0.92 15.88 -5.46
N ASN A 155 1.31 14.91 -4.64
CA ASN A 155 2.50 15.00 -3.79
C ASN A 155 3.80 14.48 -4.44
N PHE A 156 3.74 13.91 -5.65
CA PHE A 156 4.92 13.41 -6.38
C PHE A 156 5.91 14.53 -6.75
N LYS A 157 7.23 14.21 -6.73
CA LYS A 157 8.38 15.13 -6.92
C LYS A 157 8.69 16.09 -5.76
N LYS A 158 8.04 15.97 -4.60
CA LYS A 158 8.33 16.80 -3.40
C LYS A 158 9.24 16.10 -2.37
N GLY A 159 10.19 15.25 -2.83
CA GLY A 159 11.27 14.70 -2.00
C GLY A 159 11.05 13.32 -1.36
N LEU A 160 10.19 12.44 -1.89
CA LEU A 160 9.93 11.10 -1.33
C LEU A 160 10.95 10.01 -1.77
N LYS A 161 11.73 10.29 -2.81
CA LYS A 161 12.74 9.38 -3.39
C LYS A 161 13.72 8.75 -2.39
N PRO A 162 14.31 9.48 -1.42
CA PRO A 162 15.31 8.90 -0.52
C PRO A 162 14.70 7.87 0.45
N ILE A 163 13.43 8.05 0.82
CA ILE A 163 12.79 7.21 1.85
C ILE A 163 12.14 5.96 1.23
N LEU A 164 11.62 6.06 0.00
CA LEU A 164 11.03 4.93 -0.74
C LEU A 164 12.05 3.90 -1.24
N LEU A 165 13.29 4.32 -1.52
CA LEU A 165 14.38 3.48 -2.03
C LEU A 165 15.27 2.88 -0.93
N GLY A 166 14.93 3.04 0.36
CA GLY A 166 15.78 2.57 1.46
C GLY A 166 17.04 3.41 1.69
N GLN A 167 17.08 4.65 1.20
CA GLN A 167 18.15 5.61 1.45
C GLN A 167 17.87 6.51 2.66
N VAL A 168 17.09 6.04 3.64
CA VAL A 168 17.42 6.39 5.02
C VAL A 168 18.63 5.52 5.37
N GLN A 169 19.82 5.94 4.92
CA GLN A 169 21.02 5.59 5.65
C GLN A 169 20.72 6.05 7.07
N ARG A 170 20.45 5.10 7.97
CA ARG A 170 20.42 5.33 9.40
C ARG A 170 21.78 5.99 9.66
N LYS A 171 21.82 7.32 9.84
CA LYS A 171 23.05 7.96 10.29
C LYS A 171 23.32 7.27 11.63
N PRO A 172 24.36 6.42 11.74
CA PRO A 172 24.58 5.68 12.96
C PRO A 172 24.65 6.71 14.09
N ARG A 173 23.88 6.51 15.17
CA ARG A 173 23.99 7.39 16.33
C ARG A 173 25.44 7.35 16.79
N ALA A 174 26.00 8.47 17.25
CA ALA A 174 27.38 8.51 17.74
C ALA A 174 27.65 7.40 18.78
N HIS A 175 26.65 7.10 19.60
CA HIS A 175 26.67 5.98 20.56
C HIS A 175 26.64 4.59 19.91
N GLU A 176 25.89 4.39 18.82
CA GLU A 176 25.89 3.10 18.08
C GLU A 176 27.23 2.88 17.35
N LEU A 177 27.92 3.96 16.95
CA LEU A 177 29.29 3.89 16.40
C LEU A 177 30.32 3.56 17.49
N GLU A 178 30.16 4.11 18.69
CA GLU A 178 30.99 3.76 19.84
C GLU A 178 30.81 2.29 20.22
N ASP A 179 29.56 1.82 20.33
CA ASP A 179 29.26 0.42 20.65
C ASP A 179 29.81 -0.53 19.58
N ASP A 180 29.62 -0.25 18.29
CA ASP A 180 30.23 -1.04 17.20
C ASP A 180 31.76 -1.01 17.28
N TYR A 181 32.37 0.14 17.61
CA TYR A 181 33.82 0.27 17.79
C TYR A 181 34.33 -0.55 18.97
N TYR A 182 33.60 -0.57 20.09
CA TYR A 182 33.92 -1.39 21.27
C TYR A 182 33.77 -2.88 20.98
N VAL A 183 32.68 -3.29 20.33
CA VAL A 183 32.42 -4.68 19.93
C VAL A 183 33.47 -5.16 18.92
N GLN A 184 33.88 -4.30 17.98
CA GLN A 184 34.91 -4.62 16.99
C GLN A 184 36.33 -4.64 17.59
N ARG A 185 36.59 -3.89 18.67
CA ARG A 185 37.83 -3.99 19.47
C ARG A 185 37.88 -5.25 20.32
N LEU A 186 36.73 -5.73 20.81
CA LEU A 186 36.61 -6.98 21.58
C LEU A 186 36.73 -8.22 20.70
N ASN A 187 36.35 -8.11 19.42
CA ASN A 187 36.47 -9.18 18.43
C ASN A 187 37.86 -9.09 17.75
N TYR A 188 38.85 -9.70 18.39
CA TYR A 188 40.28 -9.68 18.07
C TYR A 188 40.65 -10.31 16.70
N ASN A 189 40.14 -9.77 15.59
CA ASN A 189 40.70 -9.97 14.25
C ASN A 189 41.01 -8.60 13.65
N VAL A 190 42.25 -8.18 13.88
CA VAL A 190 42.82 -6.93 13.37
C VAL A 190 42.81 -6.97 11.84
N VAL A 191 41.87 -6.27 11.21
CA VAL A 191 42.08 -5.73 9.86
C VAL A 191 42.76 -4.39 10.06
N PRO A 192 44.02 -4.20 9.60
CA PRO A 192 44.67 -2.91 9.73
C PRO A 192 43.88 -1.88 8.92
N LEU A 193 43.32 -0.87 9.59
CA LEU A 193 42.89 0.34 8.92
C LEU A 193 44.15 1.01 8.38
N ALA A 194 44.20 1.26 7.07
CA ALA A 194 45.28 2.02 6.45
C ALA A 194 45.44 3.35 7.20
N ASP A 195 46.63 3.55 7.73
CA ASP A 195 47.01 4.62 8.64
C ASP A 195 46.78 6.00 7.99
N ARG A 196 45.64 6.62 8.33
CA ARG A 196 45.28 7.98 7.92
C ARG A 196 46.02 9.05 8.73
N ASP A 197 46.82 8.67 9.73
CA ASP A 197 47.58 9.60 10.55
C ASP A 197 49.00 9.86 9.99
N SER A 198 49.45 9.04 9.03
CA SER A 198 50.74 9.22 8.33
C SER A 198 50.78 10.44 7.39
N GLN A 199 49.64 10.93 6.89
CA GLN A 199 49.59 12.09 5.98
C GLN A 199 49.65 13.46 6.69
N ARG A 200 49.50 13.50 8.02
CA ARG A 200 49.45 14.77 8.75
C ARG A 200 50.84 15.38 9.01
N TRP A 201 51.90 14.59 8.84
CA TRP A 201 53.29 14.99 9.12
C TRP A 201 54.13 15.24 7.87
N ALA A 202 53.52 15.24 6.68
CA ALA A 202 54.24 15.39 5.40
C ALA A 202 54.22 16.83 4.84
N LEU A 203 53.81 17.83 5.64
CA LEU A 203 53.61 19.21 5.16
C LEU A 203 54.35 20.29 5.98
N ASP A 204 55.30 19.92 6.83
CA ASP A 204 56.21 20.87 7.49
C ASP A 204 57.67 20.52 7.21
#